data_AF-A0A960P0U2-F1
#
_entry.id   AF-A0A960P0U2-F1
#
_cell.length_a   1.000
_cell.length_b   1.000
_cell.length_c   1.000
_cell.angle_alpha   90.00
_cell.angle_beta   90.00
_cell.angle_gamma   90.00
#
_symmetry.space_group_name_H-M   'P 1'
#
loop_
_entity.id
_entity.type
_entity.pdbx_description
1 polymer ?
#
loop_
_entity_poly.entity_id
_entity_poly.type
_entity_poly.pdbx_seq_one_letter_code
_entity_poly.pdbx_strand_id
1 'polypeptide(L)'
;YGHRLLGIDLETSHRFERGILAGCEGIKPGWTRLGFNYFISEAVFEFLVAAVERIADEGWKLLPQYRFDPTSGQWRHRQRPNVPAIRLGDIRYDDGRMEYRTRHRTEPESALAGYLEEADRIFASAAEGIEVAPEDLAAEMEELRWFPLPHEAAGELVGAEAPRGRRVLGD
;
A
#
# COMPACT_ATOMS: atom_id res chain seq x y z
N TYR A 1 -9.95 -4.97 18.21
CA TYR A 1 -9.92 -5.92 17.08
C TYR A 1 -8.56 -5.93 16.39
N GLY A 2 -8.08 -4.79 15.87
CA GLY A 2 -6.75 -4.68 15.23
C GLY A 2 -5.58 -5.22 16.06
N HIS A 3 -5.48 -4.88 17.36
CA HIS A 3 -4.41 -5.41 18.22
C HIS A 3 -4.37 -6.94 18.28
N ARG A 4 -5.55 -7.59 18.35
CA ARG A 4 -5.63 -9.06 18.36
C ARG A 4 -5.21 -9.64 17.00
N LEU A 5 -5.63 -9.02 15.90
CA LEU A 5 -5.29 -9.47 14.55
C LEU A 5 -3.79 -9.38 14.27
N LEU A 6 -3.16 -8.34 14.81
CA LEU A 6 -1.75 -8.04 14.60
C LEU A 6 -0.86 -8.61 15.72
N GLY A 7 -1.38 -9.35 16.69
CA GLY A 7 -0.58 -9.87 17.82
C GLY A 7 0.02 -8.80 18.73
N ILE A 8 -0.55 -7.60 18.75
CA ILE A 8 -0.06 -6.46 19.56
C ILE A 8 -0.60 -6.61 20.98
N ASP A 9 0.30 -6.89 21.93
CA ASP A 9 -0.01 -6.90 23.35
C ASP A 9 -0.10 -5.47 23.94
N LEU A 10 -0.43 -5.37 25.23
CA LEU A 10 -0.61 -4.08 25.90
C LEU A 10 0.68 -3.26 25.96
N GLU A 11 1.82 -3.92 26.16
CA GLU A 11 3.13 -3.26 26.24
C GLU A 11 3.51 -2.67 24.88
N THR A 12 3.40 -3.46 23.82
CA THR A 12 3.65 -3.07 22.44
C THR A 12 2.68 -1.97 22.00
N SER A 13 1.41 -2.05 22.40
CA SER A 13 0.42 -1.00 22.17
C SER A 13 0.87 0.33 22.78
N HIS A 14 1.35 0.34 24.03
CA HIS A 14 1.82 1.57 24.66
C HIS A 14 3.11 2.10 24.03
N ARG A 15 3.99 1.22 23.51
CA ARG A 15 5.16 1.65 22.74
C ARG A 15 4.75 2.38 21.45
N PHE A 16 3.81 1.81 20.69
CA PHE A 16 3.26 2.48 19.50
C PHE A 16 2.56 3.80 19.85
N GLU A 17 1.77 3.83 20.92
CA GLU A 17 1.09 5.06 21.37
C GLU A 17 2.09 6.18 21.68
N ARG A 18 3.17 5.89 22.41
CA ARG A 18 4.22 6.87 22.69
C ARG A 18 4.91 7.39 21.42
N GLY A 19 5.23 6.49 20.49
CA GLY A 19 5.84 6.88 19.21
C GLY A 19 4.92 7.78 18.38
N ILE A 20 3.63 7.46 18.33
CA ILE A 20 2.63 8.27 17.62
C ILE A 20 2.48 9.65 18.28
N LEU A 21 2.39 9.72 19.61
CA LEU A 21 2.30 10.99 20.34
C LEU A 21 3.57 11.85 20.19
N ALA A 22 4.72 11.23 19.91
CA ALA A 22 5.97 11.91 19.60
C ALA A 22 6.06 12.39 18.12
N GLY A 23 4.99 12.23 17.33
CA GLY A 23 4.91 12.70 15.94
C GLY A 23 5.34 11.68 14.89
N CYS A 24 5.60 10.43 15.28
CA CYS A 24 5.92 9.35 14.35
C CYS A 24 4.62 8.64 13.92
N GLU A 25 3.75 9.28 13.13
CA GLU A 25 2.49 8.62 12.75
C GLU A 25 2.71 7.41 11.82
N GLY A 26 3.82 7.38 11.08
CA GLY A 26 4.13 6.34 10.09
C GLY A 26 4.40 4.94 10.64
N ILE A 27 4.57 4.79 11.96
CA ILE A 27 4.73 3.47 12.60
C ILE A 27 3.40 2.76 12.84
N LYS A 28 2.26 3.44 12.69
CA LYS A 28 0.95 2.88 13.02
C LYS A 28 0.66 1.66 12.14
N PRO A 29 0.48 0.46 12.72
CA PRO A 29 0.18 -0.71 11.93
C PRO A 29 -1.25 -0.65 11.40
N GLY A 30 -1.42 -1.11 10.16
CA GLY A 30 -2.69 -1.12 9.45
C GLY A 30 -3.22 -2.54 9.25
N TRP A 31 -4.51 -2.66 8.94
CA TRP A 31 -5.10 -3.91 8.48
C TRP A 31 -6.24 -3.58 7.50
N THR A 32 -6.54 -4.54 6.62
CA THR A 32 -7.64 -4.45 5.67
C THR A 32 -8.54 -5.67 5.82
N ARG A 33 -9.85 -5.47 5.65
CA ARG A 33 -10.84 -6.55 5.62
C ARG A 33 -11.34 -6.74 4.20
N LEU A 34 -11.30 -7.96 3.72
CA LEU A 34 -11.99 -8.35 2.49
C LEU A 34 -13.36 -8.91 2.86
N GLY A 35 -14.40 -8.44 2.16
CA GLY A 35 -15.77 -8.88 2.33
C GLY A 35 -16.36 -9.20 0.97
N PHE A 36 -16.79 -10.44 0.80
CA PHE A 36 -17.41 -10.93 -0.43
C PHE A 36 -18.93 -10.88 -0.25
N ASN A 37 -19.61 -10.18 -1.16
CA ASN A 37 -21.07 -10.14 -1.18
C ASN A 37 -21.62 -11.31 -2.02
N TYR A 38 -22.87 -11.69 -1.80
CA TYR A 38 -23.47 -12.87 -2.42
C TYR A 38 -23.80 -12.70 -3.92
N PHE A 39 -23.59 -11.52 -4.49
CA PHE A 39 -23.82 -11.23 -5.91
C PHE A 39 -22.55 -11.26 -6.75
N ILE A 40 -21.36 -11.42 -6.13
CA ILE A 40 -20.14 -11.53 -6.91
C ILE A 40 -20.17 -12.84 -7.70
N SER A 41 -19.68 -12.80 -8.94
CA SER A 41 -19.43 -14.02 -9.69
C SER A 41 -18.21 -14.74 -9.13
N GLU A 42 -18.13 -16.05 -9.43
CA GLU A 42 -16.94 -16.84 -9.11
C GLU A 42 -15.68 -16.25 -9.74
N ALA A 43 -15.77 -15.78 -11.00
CA ALA A 43 -14.64 -15.19 -11.71
C ALA A 43 -14.10 -13.92 -11.00
N VAL A 44 -14.98 -13.06 -10.49
CA VAL A 44 -14.56 -11.89 -9.71
C VAL A 44 -13.98 -12.29 -8.36
N PHE A 45 -14.56 -13.30 -7.71
CA PHE A 45 -14.02 -13.84 -6.45
C PHE A 45 -12.59 -14.37 -6.61
N GLU A 46 -12.39 -15.28 -7.57
CA GLU A 46 -11.07 -15.86 -7.89
C GLU A 46 -10.05 -14.77 -8.25
N PHE A 47 -10.45 -13.79 -9.06
CA PHE A 47 -9.60 -12.65 -9.40
C PHE A 47 -9.15 -11.86 -8.17
N LEU A 48 -10.07 -11.55 -7.23
CA LEU A 48 -9.76 -10.79 -6.03
C LEU A 48 -8.78 -11.55 -5.12
N VAL A 49 -8.97 -12.86 -4.97
CA VAL A 49 -8.04 -13.72 -4.20
C VAL A 49 -6.66 -13.72 -4.87
N ALA A 50 -6.61 -14.00 -6.18
CA ALA A 50 -5.38 -14.06 -6.95
C ALA A 50 -4.60 -12.72 -6.98
N ALA A 51 -5.31 -11.59 -6.97
CA ALA A 51 -4.70 -10.26 -6.90
C ALA A 51 -4.10 -10.00 -5.51
N VAL A 52 -4.78 -10.40 -4.44
CA VAL A 52 -4.28 -10.24 -3.06
C VAL A 52 -3.07 -11.14 -2.81
N GLU A 53 -3.08 -12.38 -3.30
CA GLU A 53 -1.93 -13.28 -3.23
C GLU A 53 -0.71 -12.68 -3.92
N ARG A 54 -0.86 -12.17 -5.16
CA ARG A 54 0.22 -11.46 -5.87
C ARG A 54 0.75 -10.26 -5.11
N ILE A 55 -0.12 -9.45 -4.50
CA ILE A 55 0.33 -8.30 -3.69
C ILE A 55 1.08 -8.78 -2.45
N ALA A 56 0.66 -9.87 -1.82
CA ALA A 56 1.32 -10.43 -0.65
C ALA A 56 2.72 -10.97 -0.99
N ASP A 57 2.86 -11.64 -2.13
CA ASP A 57 4.12 -12.26 -2.56
C ASP A 57 5.09 -11.26 -3.22
N GLU A 58 4.56 -10.39 -4.09
CA GLU A 58 5.33 -9.58 -5.03
C GLU A 58 5.21 -8.06 -4.78
N GLY A 59 4.24 -7.63 -3.96
CA GLY A 59 3.94 -6.21 -3.76
C GLY A 59 5.10 -5.39 -3.18
N TRP A 60 5.97 -6.02 -2.39
CA TRP A 60 7.17 -5.38 -1.83
C TRP A 60 8.13 -4.88 -2.93
N LYS A 61 8.12 -5.49 -4.12
CA LYS A 61 8.94 -5.08 -5.26
C LYS A 61 8.60 -3.67 -5.77
N LEU A 62 7.38 -3.19 -5.49
CA LEU A 62 6.92 -1.87 -5.90
C LEU A 62 7.40 -0.74 -4.96
N LEU A 63 7.90 -1.05 -3.76
CA LEU A 63 8.30 -0.04 -2.78
C LEU A 63 9.30 1.01 -3.30
N PRO A 64 10.30 0.67 -4.14
CA PRO A 64 11.20 1.66 -4.74
C PRO A 64 10.48 2.75 -5.56
N GLN A 65 9.29 2.46 -6.09
CA GLN A 65 8.49 3.41 -6.86
C GLN A 65 7.79 4.46 -5.97
N TYR A 66 7.85 4.32 -4.65
CA TYR A 66 7.21 5.22 -3.70
C TYR A 66 8.24 6.01 -2.89
N ARG A 67 7.76 7.07 -2.24
CA ARG A 67 8.42 7.80 -1.17
C ARG A 67 7.58 7.67 0.08
N PHE A 68 8.22 7.38 1.20
CA PHE A 68 7.57 7.32 2.50
C PHE A 68 7.75 8.67 3.23
N ASP A 69 6.68 9.17 3.84
CA ASP A 69 6.73 10.33 4.73
C ASP A 69 6.56 9.85 6.17
N PRO A 70 7.63 9.84 6.98
CA PRO A 70 7.57 9.31 8.34
C PRO A 70 6.70 10.12 9.29
N THR A 71 6.52 11.42 9.01
CA THR A 71 5.70 12.32 9.83
C THR A 71 4.22 11.99 9.66
N SER A 72 3.78 11.81 8.41
CA SER A 72 2.35 11.58 8.09
C SER A 72 1.98 10.11 7.89
N GLY A 73 2.97 9.22 7.79
CA GLY A 73 2.79 7.82 7.44
C GLY A 73 2.36 7.56 6.00
N GLN A 74 2.39 8.59 5.14
CA GLN A 74 1.89 8.47 3.77
C GLN A 74 2.93 7.90 2.81
N TRP A 75 2.46 7.05 1.91
CA TRP A 75 3.23 6.56 0.78
C TRP A 75 2.80 7.27 -0.50
N ARG A 76 3.76 7.85 -1.23
CA ARG A 76 3.48 8.62 -2.46
C ARG A 76 4.27 8.06 -3.63
N HIS A 77 3.57 7.65 -4.68
CA HIS A 77 4.23 7.20 -5.92
C HIS A 77 5.09 8.34 -6.50
N ARG A 78 6.33 8.02 -6.89
CA ARG A 78 7.32 8.99 -7.38
C ARG A 78 6.87 9.71 -8.64
N GLN A 79 6.15 9.01 -9.51
CA GLN A 79 5.60 9.55 -10.76
C GLN A 79 4.13 9.93 -10.64
N ARG A 80 3.57 10.06 -9.42
CA ARG A 80 2.15 10.38 -9.25
C ARG A 80 1.83 11.66 -10.05
N PRO A 81 0.96 11.59 -11.07
CA PRO A 81 0.59 12.78 -11.80
C PRO A 81 -0.16 13.72 -10.85
N ASN A 82 0.08 15.02 -10.98
CA ASN A 82 -0.70 16.04 -10.29
C ASN A 82 -2.09 16.10 -10.94
N VAL A 83 -2.95 15.15 -10.62
CA VAL A 83 -4.34 15.13 -11.07
C VAL A 83 -5.13 16.01 -10.12
N PRO A 84 -5.79 17.08 -10.61
CA PRO A 84 -6.65 17.91 -9.76
C PRO A 84 -7.69 17.04 -9.08
N ALA A 85 -7.82 17.18 -7.76
CA ALA A 85 -8.93 16.60 -7.02
C ALA A 85 -10.24 17.16 -7.58
N ILE A 86 -11.28 16.32 -7.65
CA ILE A 86 -12.63 16.78 -7.98
C ILE A 86 -13.03 17.82 -6.92
N ARG A 87 -13.41 19.01 -7.38
CA ARG A 87 -13.89 20.08 -6.53
C ARG A 87 -15.41 20.08 -6.52
N LEU A 88 -16.00 20.61 -5.44
CA LEU A 88 -17.44 20.78 -5.37
C LEU A 88 -17.98 21.61 -6.56
N GLY A 89 -17.20 22.56 -7.07
CA GLY A 89 -17.54 23.35 -8.27
C GLY A 89 -17.51 22.59 -9.60
N ASP A 90 -17.06 21.33 -9.62
CA ASP A 90 -17.14 20.45 -10.80
C ASP A 90 -18.52 19.76 -10.92
N ILE A 91 -19.39 19.95 -9.93
CA ILE A 91 -20.77 19.45 -9.93
C ILE A 91 -21.71 20.53 -10.47
N ARG A 92 -22.57 20.15 -11.42
CA ARG A 92 -23.56 21.04 -12.06
C ARG A 92 -24.98 20.51 -11.87
N TYR A 93 -25.94 21.42 -11.97
CA TYR A 93 -27.39 21.14 -11.86
C TYR A 93 -28.19 21.87 -12.96
N ASP A 94 -27.57 22.10 -14.11
CA ASP A 94 -28.10 22.99 -15.16
C ASP A 94 -29.47 22.52 -15.72
N ASP A 95 -29.77 21.23 -15.67
CA ASP A 95 -31.01 20.60 -16.13
C ASP A 95 -31.88 20.05 -14.97
N GLY A 96 -31.55 20.38 -13.72
CA GLY A 96 -32.19 19.83 -12.53
C GLY A 96 -31.72 18.43 -12.14
N ARG A 97 -30.69 17.88 -12.80
CA ARG A 97 -30.00 16.64 -12.42
C ARG A 97 -28.56 16.92 -12.00
N MET A 98 -28.05 16.11 -11.09
CA MET A 98 -26.65 16.21 -10.68
C MET A 98 -25.74 15.70 -11.80
N GLU A 99 -25.00 16.58 -12.43
CA GLU A 99 -23.97 16.25 -13.42
C GLU A 99 -22.58 16.44 -12.83
N TYR A 100 -21.69 15.48 -13.07
CA TYR A 100 -20.28 15.57 -12.70
C TYR A 100 -19.44 14.71 -13.65
N ARG A 101 -18.14 15.00 -13.73
CA ARG A 101 -17.20 14.15 -14.49
C ARG A 101 -17.05 12.79 -13.78
N THR A 102 -17.88 11.83 -14.16
CA THR A 102 -17.74 10.45 -13.70
C THR A 102 -16.53 9.83 -14.40
N ARG A 103 -15.60 9.24 -13.63
CA ARG A 103 -14.48 8.45 -14.15
C ARG A 103 -14.72 6.95 -13.93
N HIS A 104 -15.96 6.55 -13.66
CA HIS A 104 -16.30 5.16 -13.42
C HIS A 104 -16.16 4.38 -14.72
N ARG A 105 -14.98 3.80 -14.92
CA ARG A 105 -14.73 2.79 -15.96
C ARG A 105 -15.19 1.45 -15.41
N THR A 106 -16.09 0.81 -16.12
CA THR A 106 -16.46 -0.59 -15.89
C THR A 106 -15.89 -1.42 -17.02
N GLU A 107 -15.37 -2.59 -16.69
CA GLU A 107 -14.72 -3.49 -17.64
C GLU A 107 -15.39 -4.87 -17.49
N PRO A 108 -15.49 -5.65 -18.58
CA PRO A 108 -16.09 -6.97 -18.52
C PRO A 108 -15.20 -7.95 -17.73
N GLU A 109 -15.79 -9.04 -17.22
CA GLU A 109 -15.03 -10.08 -16.49
C GLU A 109 -13.94 -10.73 -17.35
N SER A 110 -14.08 -10.72 -18.67
CA SER A 110 -13.04 -11.20 -19.59
C SER A 110 -11.74 -10.40 -19.53
N ALA A 111 -11.74 -9.17 -18.97
CA ALA A 111 -10.54 -8.37 -18.78
C ALA A 111 -9.71 -8.80 -17.56
N LEU A 112 -10.30 -9.52 -16.60
CA LEU A 112 -9.68 -9.81 -15.30
C LEU A 112 -8.37 -10.59 -15.43
N ALA A 113 -8.34 -11.60 -16.30
CA ALA A 113 -7.11 -12.37 -16.57
C ALA A 113 -5.98 -11.47 -17.08
N GLY A 114 -6.29 -10.54 -17.99
CA GLY A 114 -5.33 -9.59 -18.51
C GLY A 114 -4.76 -8.64 -17.44
N TYR A 115 -5.53 -8.31 -16.40
CA TYR A 115 -5.02 -7.52 -15.27
C TYR A 115 -4.02 -8.29 -14.40
N LEU A 116 -4.22 -9.59 -14.23
CA LEU A 116 -3.25 -10.43 -13.51
C LEU A 116 -1.94 -10.54 -14.29
N GLU A 117 -2.01 -10.76 -15.61
CA GLU A 117 -0.84 -10.76 -16.48
C GLU A 117 -0.11 -9.41 -16.47
N GLU A 118 -0.86 -8.31 -16.48
CA GLU A 118 -0.28 -6.97 -16.39
C GLU A 118 0.37 -6.71 -15.03
N ALA A 119 -0.24 -7.15 -13.94
CA ALA A 119 0.35 -7.07 -12.61
C ALA A 119 1.68 -7.83 -12.56
N ASP A 120 1.72 -9.05 -13.11
CA ASP A 120 2.93 -9.89 -13.17
C ASP A 120 4.05 -9.18 -13.96
N ARG A 121 3.72 -8.49 -15.06
CA ARG A 121 4.69 -7.64 -15.79
C ARG A 121 5.19 -6.46 -14.95
N ILE A 122 4.27 -5.75 -14.28
CA ILE A 122 4.61 -4.59 -13.44
C ILE A 122 5.55 -5.00 -12.30
N PHE A 123 5.30 -6.13 -11.64
CA PHE A 123 6.18 -6.64 -10.59
C PHE A 123 7.55 -7.02 -11.13
N ALA A 124 7.62 -7.63 -12.32
CA ALA A 124 8.88 -8.04 -12.95
C ALA A 124 9.77 -6.84 -13.29
N SER A 125 9.20 -5.73 -13.77
CA SER A 125 9.96 -4.52 -14.13
C SER A 125 10.06 -3.50 -12.98
N ALA A 126 9.66 -3.84 -11.76
CA ALA A 126 9.35 -2.87 -10.72
C ALA A 126 10.55 -2.01 -10.25
N ALA A 127 11.77 -2.56 -10.31
CA ALA A 127 13.00 -1.90 -9.87
C ALA A 127 13.89 -1.41 -11.03
N GLU A 128 13.47 -1.58 -12.27
CA GLU A 128 14.28 -1.18 -13.42
C GLU A 128 14.53 0.33 -13.43
N GLY A 129 15.80 0.73 -13.39
CA GLY A 129 16.21 2.14 -13.50
C GLY A 129 15.85 3.03 -12.31
N ILE A 130 15.55 2.44 -11.14
CA ILE A 130 15.22 3.20 -9.94
C ILE A 130 16.38 3.17 -8.94
N GLU A 131 17.06 4.31 -8.81
CA GLU A 131 17.97 4.56 -7.70
C GLU A 131 17.23 5.22 -6.54
N VAL A 132 17.35 4.60 -5.35
CA VAL A 132 16.71 5.07 -4.12
C VAL A 132 17.78 5.36 -3.09
N ALA A 133 17.89 6.63 -2.69
CA ALA A 133 18.76 7.02 -1.57
C ALA A 133 18.22 6.47 -0.24
N PRO A 134 19.09 6.12 0.71
CA PRO A 134 18.68 5.79 2.07
C PRO A 134 17.84 6.90 2.71
N GLU A 135 16.85 6.50 3.50
CA GLU A 135 16.03 7.41 4.31
C GLU A 135 16.45 7.23 5.77
N ASP A 136 16.91 8.32 6.40
CA ASP A 136 17.25 8.32 7.83
C ASP A 136 15.97 8.54 8.65
N LEU A 137 15.58 7.52 9.42
CA LEU A 137 14.48 7.61 10.38
C LEU A 137 14.99 7.96 11.78
N ALA A 138 14.15 8.62 12.58
CA ALA A 138 14.42 8.81 13.99
C ALA A 138 14.56 7.44 14.71
N ALA A 139 15.43 7.35 15.71
CA ALA A 139 15.75 6.08 16.37
C ALA A 139 14.52 5.39 16.97
N GLU A 140 13.60 6.18 17.55
CA GLU A 140 12.35 5.71 18.14
C GLU A 140 11.40 5.12 17.09
N MET A 141 11.42 5.67 15.88
CA MET A 141 10.65 5.17 14.76
C MET A 141 11.25 3.88 14.20
N GLU A 142 12.57 3.86 14.05
CA GLU A 142 13.31 2.70 13.58
C GLU A 142 13.13 1.49 14.51
N GLU A 143 13.08 1.71 15.83
CA GLU A 143 12.84 0.67 16.83
C GLU A 143 11.46 -0.02 16.68
N LEU A 144 10.45 0.72 16.21
CA LEU A 144 9.07 0.26 16.08
C LEU A 144 8.67 -0.07 14.63
N ARG A 145 9.58 0.11 13.68
CA ARG A 145 9.35 -0.15 12.26
C ARG A 145 9.19 -1.66 12.02
N TRP A 146 8.09 -2.02 11.36
CA TRP A 146 7.72 -3.40 11.06
C TRP A 146 7.64 -3.69 9.55
N PHE A 147 8.04 -2.73 8.72
CA PHE A 147 7.97 -2.78 7.26
C PHE A 147 9.30 -2.33 6.63
N PRO A 148 9.66 -2.81 5.44
CA PRO A 148 10.85 -2.37 4.72
C PRO A 148 10.69 -0.97 4.10
N LEU A 149 11.80 -0.24 4.00
CA LEU A 149 11.87 1.05 3.32
C LEU A 149 12.18 0.90 1.83
N PRO A 150 11.84 1.91 0.99
CA PRO A 150 12.10 1.87 -0.44
C PRO A 150 13.54 1.50 -0.84
N HIS A 151 14.55 1.99 -0.12
CA HIS A 151 15.95 1.72 -0.42
C HIS A 151 16.39 0.30 -0.03
N GLU A 152 15.81 -0.27 1.04
CA GLU A 152 16.06 -1.65 1.46
C GLU A 152 15.49 -2.63 0.43
N ALA A 153 14.26 -2.38 -0.04
CA ALA A 153 13.63 -3.17 -1.10
C ALA A 153 14.41 -3.07 -2.43
N ALA A 154 14.91 -1.88 -2.77
CA ALA A 154 15.75 -1.69 -3.95
C ALA A 154 17.08 -2.47 -3.83
N GLY A 155 17.71 -2.48 -2.65
CA GLY A 155 18.91 -3.26 -2.38
C GLY A 155 18.70 -4.76 -2.60
N GLU A 156 17.63 -5.32 -2.03
CA GLU A 156 17.29 -6.75 -2.16
C GLU A 156 17.05 -7.14 -3.63
N LEU A 157 16.40 -6.29 -4.43
CA LEU A 157 16.15 -6.54 -5.85
C LEU A 157 17.42 -6.54 -6.70
N VAL A 158 18.44 -5.79 -6.30
CA VAL A 158 19.75 -5.72 -6.96
C VAL A 158 20.71 -6.81 -6.43
N GLY A 159 20.31 -7.57 -5.41
CA GLY A 159 21.13 -8.60 -4.78
C GLY A 159 22.16 -8.05 -3.78
N ALA A 160 21.99 -6.82 -3.31
CA ALA A 160 22.70 -6.32 -2.14
C ALA A 160 22.01 -6.91 -0.90
N GLU A 161 22.75 -7.58 -0.02
CA GLU A 161 22.24 -8.26 1.18
C GLU A 161 21.10 -7.47 1.86
N ALA A 162 19.87 -7.99 1.82
CA ALA A 162 18.77 -7.38 2.56
C ALA A 162 19.12 -7.26 4.04
N PRO A 163 18.88 -6.10 4.67
CA PRO A 163 18.52 -6.11 6.07
C PRO A 163 17.17 -6.82 6.15
N ARG A 164 17.16 -8.07 6.63
CA ARG A 164 15.93 -8.79 6.95
C ARG A 164 15.10 -7.88 7.86
N GLY A 165 13.99 -7.35 7.35
CA GLY A 165 12.99 -6.69 8.16
C GLY A 165 12.74 -7.56 9.38
N ARG A 166 12.94 -7.00 10.58
CA ARG A 166 12.84 -7.77 11.82
C ARG A 166 11.43 -8.34 11.86
N ARG A 167 11.31 -9.67 11.76
CA ARG A 167 10.04 -10.36 12.04
C ARG A 167 9.67 -9.98 13.48
N VAL A 168 8.76 -9.05 13.63
CA VAL A 168 8.12 -8.75 14.91
C VAL A 168 6.65 -8.84 14.61
N LEU A 169 6.07 -9.97 15.03
CA LEU A 169 4.71 -10.22 15.51
C LEU A 169 4.36 -11.69 15.25
N GLY A 170 4.64 -12.55 16.24
CA GLY A 170 4.05 -13.89 16.40
C GLY A 170 4.97 -15.09 16.11
N ASP A 171 5.48 -15.71 17.17
CA ASP A 171 5.13 -17.11 17.48
C ASP A 171 4.01 -17.07 18.54
#